data_AF-A0A931QIT1-F1
#
_entry.id   AF-A0A931QIT1-F1
#
_cell.length_a   1.000
_cell.length_b   1.000
_cell.length_c   1.000
_cell.angle_alpha   90.00
_cell.angle_beta   90.00
_cell.angle_gamma   90.00
#
_symmetry.space_group_name_H-M   'P 1'
#
loop_
_entity.id
_entity.type
_entity.pdbx_description
1 polymer ?
#
loop_
_entity_poly.entity_id
_entity_poly.type
_entity_poly.pdbx_seq_one_letter_code
_entity_poly.pdbx_strand_id
1 'polypeptide(L)' 'MKLKVLGCYGTELLSCKMTGFLINDRVVLDAGTIESSLTMAEQINITSVLLSHTHLDHTKGVAFLADNVCNL' A
#
# COMPACT_ATOMS: atom_id res chain seq x y z
N MET A 1 14.11 12.91 -2.22
CA MET A 1 13.40 11.62 -2.08
C MET A 1 12.45 11.74 -0.90
N LYS A 2 11.14 11.51 -1.10
CA LYS A 2 10.10 11.59 -0.07
C LYS A 2 9.59 10.19 0.25
N LEU A 3 9.53 9.85 1.53
CA LEU A 3 8.99 8.59 2.03
C LEU A 3 7.80 8.89 2.94
N LYS A 4 6.65 8.27 2.67
CA LYS A 4 5.47 8.30 3.54
C LYS A 4 5.27 6.88 4.08
N VAL A 5 5.23 6.75 5.41
CA VAL A 5 4.91 5.48 6.07
C VAL A 5 3.39 5.30 6.04
N LEU A 6 2.92 4.22 5.42
CA LEU A 6 1.50 3.85 5.38
C LEU A 6 1.14 2.92 6.54
N GLY A 7 2.07 2.01 6.88
CA GLY A 7 2.00 1.14 8.03
C GLY A 7 3.35 0.50 8.32
N CYS A 8 3.53 0.00 9.54
CA CYS A 8 4.80 -0.55 10.02
C CYS A 8 4.61 -1.70 11.02
N TYR A 9 3.44 -2.34 11.01
CA TYR A 9 3.12 -3.50 11.84
C TYR A 9 3.01 -4.76 10.97
N GLY A 10 3.26 -5.93 11.56
CA GLY A 10 3.03 -7.23 10.90
C GLY A 10 1.58 -7.72 10.97
N THR A 11 0.65 -6.88 11.41
CA THR A 11 -0.77 -7.20 11.54
C THR A 11 -1.64 -5.95 11.46
N GLU A 12 -2.94 -6.12 11.24
CA GLU A 12 -3.94 -5.04 11.18
C GLU A 12 -4.81 -5.04 12.44
N LEU A 13 -4.85 -3.91 13.13
CA LEU A 13 -5.71 -3.62 14.29
C LEU A 13 -6.16 -2.14 14.21
N LEU A 14 -7.06 -1.72 15.09
CA LEU A 14 -7.68 -0.38 15.06
C LEU A 14 -6.66 0.78 14.95
N SER A 15 -5.49 0.64 15.57
CA SER A 15 -4.38 1.62 15.54
C SER A 15 -3.10 1.07 14.89
N CYS A 16 -3.14 -0.13 14.33
CA CYS A 16 -1.96 -0.80 13.76
C CYS A 16 -2.25 -1.15 12.32
N LYS A 17 -1.47 -0.58 11.40
CA LYS A 17 -1.62 -0.83 9.98
C LYS A 17 -0.50 -1.73 9.48
N MET A 18 -0.87 -2.72 8.66
CA MET A 18 0.09 -3.64 8.05
C MET A 18 1.15 -2.90 7.22
N THR A 19 2.33 -3.51 7.07
CA THR A 19 3.48 -2.84 6.48
C THR A 19 3.19 -2.24 5.09
N GLY A 20 3.70 -1.04 4.86
CA GLY A 20 3.65 -0.41 3.55
C GLY A 20 4.20 1.00 3.55
N PHE A 21 4.84 1.35 2.44
CA PHE A 21 5.54 2.63 2.28
C PHE A 21 5.27 3.21 0.91
N LEU A 22 5.02 4.51 0.84
CA LEU A 22 4.87 5.24 -0.42
C LEU A 22 6.11 6.11 -0.66
N ILE A 23 6.78 5.86 -1.77
CA ILE A 23 8.00 6.55 -2.21
C ILE A 23 7.64 7.50 -3.34
N ASN A 24 7.99 8.78 -3.14
CA ASN A 24 7.76 9.88 -4.10
C ASN A 24 6.34 9.92 -4.67
N ASP A 25 5.35 9.53 -3.85
CA ASP A 25 3.92 9.51 -4.20
C ASP A 25 3.56 8.61 -5.41
N ARG A 26 4.44 7.66 -5.79
CA ARG A 26 4.28 6.83 -7.01
C ARG A 26 4.61 5.35 -6.85
N VAL A 27 5.55 4.99 -5.98
CA VAL A 27 5.99 3.59 -5.81
C VAL A 27 5.62 3.12 -4.42
N VAL A 28 4.90 2.00 -4.33
CA VAL A 28 4.62 1.34 -3.06
C VAL A 28 5.66 0.26 -2.81
N LEU A 29 6.30 0.28 -1.64
CA LEU A 29 7.09 -0.83 -1.12
C LEU A 29 6.28 -1.51 -0.02
N ASP A 30 5.94 -2.78 -0.25
CA ASP A 30 4.97 -3.57 0.51
C ASP A 30 3.57 -2.92 0.57
N ALA A 31 2.55 -3.74 0.37
CA ALA A 31 1.19 -3.32 0.09
C ALA A 31 0.20 -3.86 1.13
N GLY A 32 0.56 -3.88 2.42
CA GLY A 32 -0.31 -4.42 3.47
C GLY A 32 -1.58 -3.61 3.73
N THR A 33 -1.51 -2.29 3.55
CA THR A 33 -2.52 -1.34 4.07
C THR A 33 -2.76 -0.13 3.14
N ILE A 34 -2.68 -0.32 1.83
CA ILE A 34 -2.80 0.79 0.85
C ILE A 34 -4.16 1.49 1.00
N GLU A 35 -5.23 0.72 1.02
CA GLU A 35 -6.62 1.18 0.99
C GLU A 35 -7.03 1.97 2.23
N SER A 36 -6.43 1.66 3.40
CA SER A 36 -6.74 2.36 4.66
C SER A 36 -5.87 3.61 4.87
N SER A 37 -4.83 3.79 4.06
CA SER A 37 -3.79 4.82 4.25
C SER A 37 -3.71 5.86 3.14
N LEU A 38 -4.28 5.58 1.97
CA LEU A 38 -4.28 6.47 0.82
C LEU A 38 -5.69 6.72 0.32
N THR A 39 -5.95 7.97 -0.03
CA THR A 39 -7.17 8.36 -0.76
C THR A 39 -7.19 7.76 -2.16
N MET A 40 -8.36 7.69 -2.78
CA MET A 40 -8.49 7.18 -4.17
C MET A 40 -7.60 7.93 -5.16
N ALA A 41 -7.52 9.26 -5.04
CA ALA A 41 -6.68 10.10 -5.89
C ALA A 41 -5.18 9.81 -5.71
N GLU A 42 -4.74 9.50 -4.48
CA GLU A 42 -3.36 9.06 -4.24
C GLU A 42 -3.11 7.68 -4.85
N GLN A 43 -4.08 6.75 -4.76
CA GLN A 43 -3.95 5.40 -5.29
C GLN A 43 -3.78 5.37 -6.82
N ILE A 44 -4.54 6.20 -7.55
CA ILE A 44 -4.44 6.32 -9.03
C ILE A 44 -3.05 6.78 -9.49
N ASN A 45 -2.30 7.49 -8.65
CA ASN A 45 -0.94 7.94 -9.00
C ASN A 45 0.14 6.85 -8.82
N ILE A 46 -0.21 5.71 -8.20
CA ILE A 46 0.73 4.60 -8.00
C ILE A 46 1.02 3.93 -9.34
N THR A 47 2.30 3.85 -9.70
CA THR A 47 2.76 3.25 -10.96
C THR A 47 3.39 1.88 -10.77
N SER A 48 3.81 1.54 -9.56
CA SER A 48 4.55 0.31 -9.28
C SER A 48 4.37 -0.13 -7.84
N VAL A 49 4.28 -1.45 -7.63
CA VAL A 49 4.33 -2.08 -6.32
C VAL A 49 5.55 -3.00 -6.28
N LEU A 50 6.41 -2.80 -5.28
CA LEU A 50 7.56 -3.65 -4.98
C LEU A 50 7.22 -4.44 -3.72
N LEU A 51 7.30 -5.76 -3.80
CA LEU A 51 7.03 -6.65 -2.67
C LEU A 51 8.34 -7.22 -2.16
N SER A 52 8.56 -7.14 -0.85
CA SER A 52 9.72 -7.78 -0.23
C SER A 52 9.61 -9.30 -0.23
N HIS A 53 8.42 -9.82 0.09
CA HIS A 53 8.08 -11.24 0.09
C HIS A 53 6.56 -11.45 0.08
N THR A 54 6.10 -12.70 0.16
CA THR A 54 4.72 -13.11 -0.17
C THR A 54 3.82 -13.36 1.05
N HIS A 55 4.18 -12.88 2.24
CA HIS A 55 3.25 -12.93 3.36
C HIS A 55 2.07 -11.98 3.15
N LEU A 56 0.95 -12.30 3.79
CA LEU A 56 -0.33 -11.62 3.56
C LEU A 56 -0.25 -10.14 3.96
N ASP A 57 0.43 -9.85 5.06
CA ASP A 57 0.64 -8.50 5.59
C ASP A 57 1.48 -7.62 4.66
N HIS A 58 2.14 -8.18 3.65
CA HIS A 58 2.86 -7.45 2.60
C HIS A 58 2.09 -7.36 1.28
N THR A 59 1.08 -8.20 1.05
CA THR A 59 0.48 -8.42 -0.27
C THR A 59 -1.02 -8.13 -0.36
N LYS A 60 -1.74 -8.10 0.77
CA LYS A 60 -3.21 -7.96 0.83
C LYS A 60 -3.75 -6.82 -0.03
N GLY A 61 -3.17 -5.63 0.08
CA GLY A 61 -3.62 -4.42 -0.59
C GLY A 61 -3.36 -4.39 -2.10
N VAL A 62 -2.57 -5.31 -2.66
CA VAL A 62 -2.32 -5.36 -4.12
C VAL A 62 -3.61 -5.62 -4.89
N ALA A 63 -4.42 -6.57 -4.43
CA ALA A 63 -5.68 -6.92 -5.09
C ALA A 63 -6.67 -5.75 -5.09
N PHE A 64 -6.82 -5.08 -3.95
CA PHE A 64 -7.71 -3.92 -3.81
C PHE A 64 -7.20 -2.69 -4.56
N LEU A 65 -5.88 -2.46 -4.58
CA LEU A 65 -5.30 -1.41 -5.41
C LEU A 65 -5.61 -1.67 -6.89
N ALA A 66 -5.40 -2.90 -7.37
CA ALA A 66 -5.70 -3.26 -8.75
C ALA A 66 -7.18 -3.08 -9.09
N ASP A 67 -8.10 -3.49 -8.21
CA ASP A 67 -9.54 -3.25 -8.37
C ASP A 67 -9.83 -1.74 -8.49
N ASN A 68 -9.24 -0.93 -7.62
CA ASN A 68 -9.44 0.52 -7.60
C ASN A 68 -8.87 1.25 -8.82
N VAL A 69 -7.72 0.83 -9.35
CA VAL A 69 -7.03 1.56 -10.44
C VAL A 69 -7.28 1.00 -11.84
N CYS A 70 -7.68 -0.26 -11.97
CA CYS A 70 -7.92 -0.90 -13.26
C CYS A 70 -9.40 -0.92 -13.66
N ASN A 71 -10.33 -0.76 -12.71
CA ASN A 71 -11.77 -0.71 -12.99
C ASN A 71 -12.34 0.72 -13.05
N LEU A 72 -11.46 1.73 -13.14
CA LEU A 72 -11.78 3.12 -13.49
C LEU A 72 -11.19 3.48 -14.86
#